data_AF-A0A933GFJ1-F1
#
_entry.id   AF-A0A933GFJ1-F1
#
_cell.length_a   1.000
_cell.length_b   1.000
_cell.length_c   1.000
_cell.angle_alpha   90.00
_cell.angle_beta   90.00
_cell.angle_gamma   90.00
#
_symmetry.space_group_name_H-M   'P 1'
#
loop_
_entity.id
_entity.type
_entity.pdbx_description
1 polymer ?
#
loop_
_entity_poly.entity_id
_entity_poly.type
_entity_poly.pdbx_seq_one_letter_code
_entity_poly.pdbx_strand_id
1 'polypeptide(L)'
;MRPPETLDYNGTSMREYRYLVDRDGRIFHDGTEIVDPFVLRFFLRSMKTTPDGRYLVLCQDEHNWFEPHDTPFVVQRLRLTVDEGHLRGVELCFAGDYREPLDPASLQAEGGHLFCRVRHGAFRARFGRVAMQQIAPFLTEGEGGPALLFGAVRYQIRDLTPVPA
;
A
#
# COMPACT_ATOMS: atom_id res chain seq x y z
N MET A 1 -15.46 -36.03 -9.83
CA MET A 1 -14.21 -35.73 -10.58
C MET A 1 -13.52 -34.61 -9.81
N ARG A 2 -12.36 -34.87 -9.19
CA ARG A 2 -11.55 -33.84 -8.51
C ARG A 2 -10.88 -32.94 -9.56
N PRO A 3 -10.64 -31.65 -9.29
CA PRO A 3 -9.82 -30.82 -10.17
C PRO A 3 -8.37 -31.36 -10.19
N PRO A 4 -7.60 -31.12 -11.27
CA PRO A 4 -6.28 -31.69 -11.43
C PRO A 4 -5.30 -31.12 -10.40
N GLU A 5 -4.57 -32.02 -9.76
CA GLU A 5 -3.42 -31.73 -8.92
C GLU A 5 -2.34 -31.09 -9.80
N THR A 6 -1.98 -29.84 -9.51
CA THR A 6 -0.82 -29.18 -10.12
C THR A 6 0.43 -29.91 -9.64
N LEU A 7 0.99 -30.74 -10.52
CA LEU A 7 2.24 -31.46 -10.33
C LEU A 7 3.36 -30.79 -11.12
N ASP A 8 4.51 -30.65 -10.49
CA ASP A 8 5.74 -30.20 -11.11
C ASP A 8 6.94 -31.13 -10.82
N TYR A 9 7.90 -31.05 -11.75
CA TYR A 9 8.79 -32.08 -12.32
C TYR A 9 9.89 -32.66 -11.38
N ASN A 10 9.74 -32.57 -10.05
CA ASN A 10 10.69 -33.20 -9.11
C ASN A 10 10.08 -33.69 -7.77
N GLY A 11 8.75 -33.85 -7.67
CA GLY A 11 8.11 -34.37 -6.45
C GLY A 11 8.25 -33.47 -5.21
N THR A 12 8.61 -32.19 -5.40
CA THR A 12 8.70 -31.19 -4.32
C THR A 12 7.54 -30.23 -4.49
N SER A 13 6.47 -30.39 -3.71
CA SER A 13 5.37 -29.43 -3.71
C SER A 13 5.87 -28.10 -3.15
N MET A 14 5.76 -27.01 -3.92
CA MET A 14 5.96 -25.68 -3.36
C MET A 14 4.91 -25.44 -2.27
N ARG A 15 5.36 -25.01 -1.09
CA ARG A 15 4.48 -24.76 0.04
C ARG A 15 3.68 -23.49 -0.22
N GLU A 16 2.40 -23.52 0.11
CA GLU A 16 1.55 -22.34 0.00
C GLU A 16 1.16 -21.85 1.39
N TYR A 17 1.34 -20.54 1.62
CA TYR A 17 0.96 -19.85 2.83
C TYR A 17 0.03 -18.68 2.49
N ARG A 18 -0.89 -18.37 3.41
CA ARG A 18 -1.81 -17.25 3.30
C ARG A 18 -1.58 -16.26 4.42
N TYR A 19 -1.63 -14.99 4.04
CA TYR A 19 -1.43 -13.85 4.92
C TYR A 19 -2.59 -12.88 4.79
N LEU A 20 -3.18 -12.50 5.90
CA LEU A 20 -4.21 -11.46 5.94
C LEU A 20 -3.55 -10.11 6.17
N VAL A 21 -3.94 -9.11 5.38
CA VAL A 21 -3.57 -7.70 5.66
C VAL A 21 -4.79 -6.95 6.13
N ASP A 22 -4.74 -6.47 7.37
CA ASP A 22 -5.86 -5.75 7.96
C ASP A 22 -5.95 -4.29 7.48
N ARG A 23 -6.94 -3.56 7.99
CA ARG A 23 -7.20 -2.16 7.64
C ARG A 23 -6.08 -1.20 8.08
N ASP A 24 -5.25 -1.59 9.04
CA ASP A 24 -4.13 -0.81 9.55
C ASP A 24 -2.78 -1.22 8.91
N GLY A 25 -2.80 -2.18 7.98
CA GLY A 25 -1.62 -2.69 7.30
C GLY A 25 -0.81 -3.69 8.11
N ARG A 26 -1.38 -4.27 9.17
CA ARG A 26 -0.76 -5.36 9.91
C ARG A 26 -0.95 -6.67 9.14
N ILE A 27 0.06 -7.52 9.21
CA ILE A 27 0.11 -8.76 8.45
C ILE A 27 -0.01 -9.93 9.43
N PHE A 28 -0.94 -10.84 9.17
CA PHE A 28 -1.22 -12.00 10.01
C PHE A 28 -1.02 -13.29 9.25
N HIS A 29 -0.51 -14.31 9.93
CA HIS A 29 -0.44 -15.69 9.45
C HIS A 29 -1.00 -16.62 10.52
N ASP A 30 -1.97 -17.47 10.16
CA ASP A 30 -2.65 -18.40 11.08
C ASP A 30 -3.12 -17.73 12.39
N GLY A 31 -3.68 -16.53 12.26
CA GLY A 31 -4.19 -15.72 13.38
C GLY A 31 -3.13 -15.00 14.20
N THR A 32 -1.84 -15.17 13.90
CA THR A 32 -0.74 -14.53 14.62
C THR A 32 -0.19 -13.34 13.82
N GLU A 33 -0.05 -12.18 14.48
CA GLU A 33 0.55 -10.98 13.87
C GLU A 33 2.05 -11.20 13.62
N ILE A 34 2.51 -10.86 12.43
CA ILE A 34 3.93 -10.83 12.08
C ILE A 34 4.47 -9.47 12.49
N VAL A 35 5.40 -9.47 13.44
CA VAL A 35 5.97 -8.25 14.00
C VAL A 35 7.44 -8.04 13.66
N ASP A 36 8.10 -9.05 13.06
CA ASP A 36 9.49 -8.93 12.64
C ASP A 36 9.62 -7.89 11.50
N PRO A 37 10.34 -6.78 11.72
CA PRO A 37 10.42 -5.72 10.73
C PRO A 37 11.17 -6.11 9.46
N PHE A 38 12.12 -7.05 9.52
CA PHE A 38 12.83 -7.53 8.34
C PHE A 38 11.92 -8.39 7.46
N VAL A 39 11.11 -9.26 8.07
CA VAL A 39 10.13 -10.10 7.35
C VAL A 39 9.07 -9.23 6.69
N LEU A 40 8.47 -8.29 7.44
CA LEU A 40 7.46 -7.37 6.91
C LEU A 40 8.01 -6.54 5.74
N ARG A 41 9.22 -6.00 5.88
CA ARG A 41 9.89 -5.23 4.82
C ARG A 41 10.20 -6.10 3.61
N PHE A 42 10.63 -7.34 3.82
CA PHE A 42 10.85 -8.30 2.74
C PHE A 42 9.57 -8.55 1.96
N PHE A 43 8.45 -8.83 2.64
CA PHE A 43 7.17 -9.06 1.98
C PHE A 43 6.77 -7.89 1.10
N LEU A 44 6.76 -6.67 1.64
CA LEU A 44 6.37 -5.48 0.86
C LEU A 44 7.29 -5.20 -0.33
N ARG A 45 8.60 -5.46 -0.21
CA ARG A 45 9.57 -5.27 -1.31
C ARG A 45 9.47 -6.36 -2.38
N SER A 46 9.19 -7.59 -1.98
CA SER A 46 9.20 -8.74 -2.89
C SER A 46 7.83 -9.00 -3.53
N MET A 47 6.77 -8.37 -3.02
CA MET A 47 5.41 -8.56 -3.49
C MET A 47 5.27 -8.21 -4.98
N LYS A 48 4.53 -9.07 -5.68
CA LYS A 48 4.10 -8.91 -7.07
C LYS A 48 2.58 -9.05 -7.15
N THR A 49 2.00 -8.38 -8.14
CA THR A 49 0.63 -8.65 -8.58
C THR A 49 0.66 -9.69 -9.69
N THR A 50 -0.12 -10.74 -9.55
CA THR A 50 -0.28 -11.77 -10.57
C THR A 50 -1.22 -11.27 -11.69
N PRO A 51 -1.25 -11.93 -12.87
CA PRO A 51 -2.11 -11.51 -13.98
C PRO A 51 -3.62 -11.48 -13.64
N ASP A 52 -4.06 -12.28 -12.67
CA ASP A 52 -5.42 -12.33 -12.14
C ASP A 52 -5.66 -11.37 -10.96
N GLY A 53 -4.72 -10.47 -10.68
CA GLY A 53 -4.87 -9.40 -9.69
C GLY A 53 -4.59 -9.79 -8.24
N ARG A 54 -4.11 -11.01 -7.97
CA ARG A 54 -3.74 -11.45 -6.61
C ARG A 54 -2.33 -10.98 -6.23
N TYR A 55 -2.04 -11.02 -4.94
CA TYR A 55 -0.77 -10.56 -4.38
C TYR A 55 0.07 -11.73 -3.91
N LEU A 56 1.30 -11.82 -4.40
CA LEU A 56 2.19 -12.96 -4.18
C LEU A 56 3.61 -12.52 -3.83
N VAL A 57 4.20 -13.17 -2.84
CA VAL A 57 5.64 -13.14 -2.57
C VAL A 57 6.19 -14.54 -2.77
N LEU A 58 7.21 -14.65 -3.62
CA LEU A 58 7.99 -15.88 -3.78
C LEU A 58 9.20 -15.81 -2.86
N CYS A 59 9.38 -16.84 -2.03
CA CYS A 59 10.54 -16.97 -1.16
C CYS A 59 10.95 -18.44 -1.13
N GLN A 60 12.16 -18.76 -1.60
CA GLN A 60 12.62 -20.14 -1.70
C GLN A 60 11.60 -21.01 -2.45
N ASP A 61 11.13 -22.09 -1.83
CA ASP A 61 10.13 -23.03 -2.36
C ASP A 61 8.72 -22.73 -1.84
N GLU A 62 8.45 -21.46 -1.47
CA GLU A 62 7.19 -21.02 -0.86
C GLU A 62 6.47 -19.93 -1.67
N HIS A 63 5.18 -20.16 -1.88
CA HIS A 63 4.20 -19.20 -2.38
C HIS A 63 3.48 -18.55 -1.21
N ASN A 64 3.73 -17.27 -0.99
CA ASN A 64 3.11 -16.49 0.08
C ASN A 64 2.04 -15.58 -0.51
N TRP A 65 0.78 -15.94 -0.35
CA TRP A 65 -0.38 -15.23 -0.88
C TRP A 65 -0.93 -14.22 0.13
N PHE A 66 -1.18 -12.99 -0.31
CA PHE A 66 -1.69 -11.91 0.55
C PHE A 66 -3.13 -11.57 0.19
N GLU A 67 -3.98 -11.57 1.22
CA GLU A 67 -5.39 -11.22 1.16
C GLU A 67 -5.62 -9.92 1.95
N PRO A 68 -5.51 -8.76 1.29
CA PRO A 68 -5.73 -7.48 1.95
C PRO A 68 -7.20 -7.13 2.05
N HIS A 69 -7.54 -6.29 3.03
CA HIS A 69 -8.85 -5.66 3.08
C HIS A 69 -9.15 -4.83 1.82
N ASP A 70 -8.17 -4.04 1.36
CA ASP A 70 -8.29 -3.19 0.17
C ASP A 70 -6.99 -3.14 -0.64
N THR A 71 -5.86 -2.91 0.02
CA THR A 71 -4.53 -2.96 -0.59
C THR A 71 -3.53 -3.54 0.41
N PRO A 72 -2.50 -4.28 -0.04
CA PRO A 72 -1.44 -4.74 0.86
C PRO A 72 -0.54 -3.59 1.35
N PHE A 73 -0.62 -2.41 0.74
CA PHE A 73 0.17 -1.24 1.13
C PHE A 73 -0.68 -0.22 1.88
N VAL A 74 -0.61 -0.24 3.21
CA VAL A 74 -1.24 0.78 4.07
C VAL A 74 -0.15 1.64 4.68
N VAL A 75 -0.15 2.94 4.37
CA VAL A 75 0.79 3.92 4.92
C VAL A 75 0.45 4.12 6.39
N GLN A 76 1.34 3.68 7.28
CA GLN A 76 1.12 3.74 8.72
C GLN A 76 1.46 5.11 9.29
N ARG A 77 2.54 5.73 8.78
CA ARG A 77 3.02 7.06 9.19
C ARG A 77 3.71 7.76 8.03
N LEU A 78 3.89 9.06 8.17
CA LEU A 78 4.67 9.91 7.28
C LEU A 78 5.89 10.47 8.03
N ARG A 79 7.00 10.57 7.31
CA ARG A 79 8.13 11.44 7.65
C ARG A 79 8.06 12.64 6.73
N LEU A 80 7.74 13.79 7.32
CA LEU A 80 7.54 15.03 6.58
C LEU A 80 8.80 15.88 6.67
N THR A 81 9.20 16.44 5.53
CA THR A 81 10.19 17.51 5.48
C THR A 81 9.43 18.81 5.23
N VAL A 82 9.48 19.73 6.19
CA VAL A 82 8.78 21.01 6.14
C VAL A 82 9.82 22.11 6.28
N ASP A 83 9.78 23.08 5.38
CA ASP A 83 10.71 24.21 5.35
C ASP A 83 9.93 25.50 5.13
N GLU A 84 10.16 26.48 6.00
CA GLU A 84 9.40 27.76 6.04
C GLU A 84 7.87 27.55 6.00
N GLY A 85 7.37 26.54 6.72
CA GLY A 85 5.95 26.18 6.74
C GLY A 85 5.43 25.44 5.51
N HIS A 86 6.27 25.21 4.50
CA HIS A 86 5.89 24.52 3.27
C HIS A 86 6.37 23.07 3.28
N LEU A 87 5.50 22.16 2.84
CA LEU A 87 5.85 20.76 2.67
C LEU A 87 6.83 20.59 1.50
N ARG A 88 8.04 20.09 1.77
CA ARG A 88 9.10 19.85 0.76
C ARG A 88 9.34 18.39 0.44
N GLY A 89 8.91 17.49 1.32
CA GLY A 89 9.15 16.07 1.19
C GLY A 89 8.18 15.25 2.04
N VAL A 90 7.76 14.11 1.50
CA VAL A 90 6.95 13.12 2.21
C VAL A 90 7.53 11.75 1.95
N GLU A 91 8.02 11.10 3.00
CA GLU A 91 8.40 9.69 2.98
C GLU A 91 7.29 8.87 3.66
N LEU A 92 6.67 7.99 2.86
CA LEU A 92 5.63 7.05 3.29
C LEU A 92 6.29 5.94 4.09
N CYS A 93 5.80 5.66 5.30
CA CYS A 93 6.29 4.57 6.14
C CYS A 93 5.24 3.47 6.29
N PHE A 94 5.62 2.24 5.94
CA PHE A 94 4.78 1.04 5.99
C PHE A 94 5.25 0.08 7.10
N ALA A 95 4.56 -1.06 7.20
CA ALA A 95 4.96 -2.17 8.07
C ALA A 95 6.43 -2.56 7.85
N GLY A 96 7.12 -2.91 8.94
CA GLY A 96 8.56 -3.23 8.92
C GLY A 96 9.48 -2.06 8.59
N ASP A 97 9.00 -0.82 8.69
CA ASP A 97 9.74 0.40 8.34
C ASP A 97 10.19 0.39 6.86
N TYR A 98 9.43 -0.31 6.00
CA TYR A 98 9.55 -0.12 4.56
C TYR A 98 9.13 1.31 4.21
N ARG A 99 9.90 1.97 3.34
CA ARG A 99 9.67 3.38 3.00
C ARG A 99 9.75 3.64 1.52
N GLU A 100 8.91 4.54 1.06
CA GLU A 100 8.91 5.06 -0.30
C GLU A 100 8.65 6.57 -0.30
N PRO A 101 9.22 7.33 -1.24
CA PRO A 101 8.82 8.72 -1.43
C PRO A 101 7.38 8.77 -1.94
N LEU A 102 6.61 9.76 -1.49
CA LEU A 102 5.33 10.08 -2.10
C LEU A 102 5.56 10.74 -3.46
N ASP A 103 4.87 10.27 -4.49
CA ASP A 103 4.59 11.05 -5.70
C ASP A 103 3.28 11.83 -5.50
N PRO A 104 3.32 13.17 -5.33
CA PRO A 104 2.12 13.98 -5.12
C PRO A 104 1.12 13.92 -6.28
N ALA A 105 1.59 13.72 -7.52
CA ALA A 105 0.71 13.62 -8.69
C ALA A 105 -0.09 12.32 -8.73
N SER A 106 0.30 11.33 -7.94
CA SER A 106 -0.38 10.04 -7.85
C SER A 106 -1.59 10.02 -6.91
N LEU A 107 -1.86 11.11 -6.18
CA LEU A 107 -2.91 11.16 -5.17
C LEU A 107 -4.32 10.99 -5.75
N GLN A 108 -5.12 10.19 -5.05
CA GLN A 108 -6.50 9.84 -5.41
C GLN A 108 -7.36 9.76 -4.15
N ALA A 109 -8.58 10.26 -4.20
CA ALA A 109 -9.61 10.04 -3.17
C ALA A 109 -10.61 9.00 -3.69
N GLU A 110 -10.97 8.04 -2.84
CA GLU A 110 -11.99 7.03 -3.15
C GLU A 110 -12.63 6.56 -1.84
N GLY A 111 -13.97 6.60 -1.76
CA GLY A 111 -14.70 6.03 -0.62
C GLY A 111 -14.32 6.64 0.74
N GLY A 112 -13.96 7.93 0.78
CA GLY A 112 -13.51 8.62 1.99
C GLY A 112 -12.07 8.32 2.41
N HIS A 113 -11.30 7.60 1.59
CA HIS A 113 -9.90 7.31 1.84
C HIS A 113 -8.99 8.01 0.83
N LEU A 114 -7.79 8.41 1.28
CA LEU A 114 -6.73 8.92 0.42
C LEU A 114 -5.81 7.78 0.00
N PHE A 115 -5.47 7.74 -1.29
CA PHE A 115 -4.57 6.78 -1.90
C PHE A 115 -3.46 7.49 -2.68
N CYS A 116 -2.36 6.78 -2.88
CA CYS A 116 -1.29 7.15 -3.81
C CYS A 116 -0.79 5.91 -4.56
N ARG A 117 0.20 6.11 -5.43
CA ARG A 117 0.92 5.01 -6.08
C ARG A 117 2.30 4.82 -5.47
N VAL A 118 2.68 3.56 -5.32
CA VAL A 118 3.99 3.13 -4.81
C VAL A 118 4.58 2.07 -5.72
N ARG A 119 5.84 1.67 -5.48
CA ARG A 119 6.57 0.70 -6.29
C ARG A 119 6.54 1.08 -7.77
N HIS A 120 6.89 2.33 -8.07
CA HIS A 120 6.89 2.89 -9.42
C HIS A 120 5.54 2.78 -10.16
N GLY A 121 4.43 2.94 -9.45
CA GLY A 121 3.09 2.90 -10.06
C GLY A 121 2.39 1.54 -9.97
N ALA A 122 3.13 0.47 -9.66
CA ALA A 122 2.62 -0.90 -9.71
C ALA A 122 1.55 -1.19 -8.65
N PHE A 123 1.62 -0.52 -7.49
CA PHE A 123 0.69 -0.74 -6.39
C PHE A 123 -0.02 0.54 -5.98
N ARG A 124 -1.27 0.39 -5.53
CA ARG A 124 -1.99 1.42 -4.79
C ARG A 124 -1.57 1.34 -3.32
N ALA A 125 -1.38 2.48 -2.67
CA ALA A 125 -1.22 2.54 -1.22
C ALA A 125 -2.29 3.42 -0.59
N ARG A 126 -2.93 2.94 0.48
CA ARG A 126 -3.93 3.71 1.24
C ARG A 126 -3.27 4.43 2.40
N PHE A 127 -3.66 5.67 2.65
CA PHE A 127 -3.27 6.39 3.86
C PHE A 127 -4.02 5.81 5.05
N GLY A 128 -3.28 5.26 6.02
CA GLY A 128 -3.81 4.91 7.33
C GLY A 128 -4.21 6.16 8.11
N ARG A 129 -4.97 5.97 9.19
CA ARG A 129 -5.53 7.07 9.98
C ARG A 129 -4.48 8.08 10.47
N VAL A 130 -3.34 7.59 10.96
CA VAL A 130 -2.25 8.46 11.46
C VAL A 130 -1.59 9.21 10.30
N ALA A 131 -1.30 8.54 9.19
CA ALA A 131 -0.75 9.19 8.00
C ALA A 131 -1.68 10.28 7.45
N MET A 132 -3.01 10.04 7.46
CA MET A 132 -4.01 11.02 7.08
C MET A 132 -3.99 12.26 7.99
N GLN A 133 -3.91 12.06 9.31
CA GLN A 133 -3.79 13.17 10.27
C GLN A 133 -2.52 13.99 10.05
N GLN A 134 -1.41 13.34 9.69
CA GLN A 134 -0.13 14.01 9.45
C GLN A 134 -0.14 14.85 8.16
N ILE A 135 -0.82 14.39 7.10
CA ILE A 135 -0.86 15.11 5.82
C ILE A 135 -1.96 16.20 5.78
N ALA A 136 -3.02 16.04 6.58
CA ALA A 136 -4.19 16.94 6.58
C ALA A 136 -3.87 18.45 6.61
N PRO A 137 -2.89 18.95 7.39
CA PRO A 137 -2.56 20.38 7.41
C PRO A 137 -2.08 20.94 6.07
N PHE A 138 -1.61 20.09 5.16
CA PHE A 138 -1.12 20.46 3.84
C PHE A 138 -2.18 20.23 2.74
N LEU A 139 -3.34 19.71 3.11
CA LEU A 139 -4.48 19.57 2.21
C LEU A 139 -5.30 20.85 2.18
N THR A 140 -5.79 21.20 0.99
CA THR A 140 -6.56 22.41 0.74
C THR A 140 -7.78 22.08 -0.12
N GLU A 141 -8.91 22.68 0.23
CA GLU A 141 -10.08 22.77 -0.63
C GLU A 141 -10.05 24.09 -1.40
N GLY A 142 -10.47 24.09 -2.66
CA GLY A 142 -10.50 25.28 -3.53
C GLY A 142 -11.32 25.02 -4.78
N GLU A 143 -11.40 26.00 -5.69
CA GLU A 143 -12.26 25.94 -6.89
C GLU A 143 -12.03 24.72 -7.81
N GLY A 144 -10.89 24.02 -7.69
CA GLY A 144 -10.58 22.79 -8.44
C GLY A 144 -10.78 21.49 -7.66
N GLY A 145 -11.31 21.54 -6.44
CA GLY A 145 -11.43 20.37 -5.55
C GLY A 145 -10.24 20.20 -4.59
N PRO A 146 -10.21 19.08 -3.85
CA PRO A 146 -9.18 18.79 -2.85
C PRO A 146 -7.80 18.65 -3.50
N ALA A 147 -6.79 19.25 -2.88
CA ALA A 147 -5.41 19.20 -3.37
C ALA A 147 -4.40 19.13 -2.23
N LEU A 148 -3.19 18.65 -2.53
CA LEU A 148 -2.01 18.75 -1.66
C LEU A 148 -1.17 19.97 -2.04
N LEU A 149 -0.83 20.81 -1.06
CA LEU A 149 0.20 21.83 -1.21
C LEU A 149 1.58 21.23 -0.94
N PHE A 150 2.41 21.18 -1.97
CA PHE A 150 3.78 20.68 -1.90
C PHE A 150 4.71 21.77 -2.42
N GLY A 151 5.33 22.49 -1.48
CA GLY A 151 6.01 23.74 -1.74
C GLY A 151 5.03 24.82 -2.17
N ALA A 152 5.32 25.47 -3.29
CA ALA A 152 4.41 26.42 -3.94
C ALA A 152 3.47 25.74 -4.96
N VAL A 153 3.58 24.42 -5.15
CA VAL A 153 2.83 23.69 -6.16
C VAL A 153 1.60 23.05 -5.53
N ARG A 154 0.46 23.18 -6.22
CA ARG A 154 -0.80 22.52 -5.87
C ARG A 154 -0.98 21.25 -6.71
N TYR A 155 -1.05 20.10 -6.06
CA TYR A 155 -1.32 18.81 -6.69
C TYR A 155 -2.76 18.39 -6.47
N GLN A 156 -3.56 18.37 -7.54
CA GLN A 156 -4.97 18.00 -7.47
C GLN A 156 -5.13 16.52 -7.08
N ILE A 157 -6.04 16.26 -6.14
CA ILE A 157 -6.41 14.91 -5.73
C ILE A 157 -7.59 14.48 -6.60
N ARG A 158 -7.38 13.45 -7.42
CA ARG A 158 -8.43 12.92 -8.30
C ARG A 158 -9.47 12.19 -7.46
N ASP A 159 -10.73 12.58 -7.55
CA ASP A 159 -11.84 11.81 -6.97
C ASP A 159 -12.22 10.67 -7.92
N LEU A 160 -12.18 9.45 -7.42
CA LEU A 160 -12.57 8.23 -8.13
C LEU A 160 -13.92 7.69 -7.67
N THR A 161 -14.59 8.39 -6.75
CA THR A 161 -15.93 7.98 -6.29
C THR A 161 -16.90 8.09 -7.48
N PRO A 162 -17.60 7.00 -7.83
CA PRO A 162 -18.59 7.05 -8.92
C PRO A 162 -19.65 8.10 -8.61
N VAL A 163 -19.96 8.95 -9.59
CA VAL A 163 -21.12 9.85 -9.49
C VAL A 163 -22.36 8.95 -9.45
N PRO A 164 -23.22 9.04 -8.41
CA PRO A 164 -24.46 8.28 -8.38
C PRO A 164 -25.30 8.68 -9.60
N ALA A 165 -25.83 7.67 -10.30
CA ALA A 165 -26.65 7.82 -11.50
C ALA A 165 -27.96 8.57 -11.23
#